data_AF-A0A0J1EAH1-F1
#
_entry.id   AF-A0A0J1EAH1-F1
#
_cell.length_a   1.000
_cell.length_b   1.000
_cell.length_c   1.000
_cell.angle_alpha   90.00
_cell.angle_beta   90.00
_cell.angle_gamma   90.00
#
_symmetry.space_group_name_H-M   'P 1'
#
loop_
_entity.id
_entity.type
_entity.pdbx_description
1 polymer ?
#
loop_
_entity_poly.entity_id
_entity_poly.type
_entity_poly.pdbx_seq_one_letter_code
_entity_poly.pdbx_strand_id
1 'polypeptide(L)'
;MIDPLILRRATIALVILLAGMVAWQVVKSTSEQPAASKEREPNVPELNLGSFAQPSFSSKSEDAADDARGELTLRVGKIGSAPRRDEITVLKSLPDSEREWTRAYTMAKANACRIVAPGASVSAPLSMARTGQHGELGRLSAITIGLEMASQGRQKLPAVTRQQVDQYFEDHRLSVQPQMFYDEQKRVYFGTDCAAAFFEIERPGYTIEPEPMINVAVSRFRTLGIVGMPEDSGVLLGRTLALMFAFEKSDDTVSGVADGGRQALELMLLHLPPESTADDFKIEVYITSDERASLHRLDLGNEAVNSPLPTISSEVRFDKMILMGMYPAEPVVTKIHFRSAGILSMEMITRLSRGTSERTAMSLTEILDEFGKLSMQSPIDTSPKYEDAEVAEAARRKYERLRAMREEVSRDDEISMPSMRPLMTGLDD
;
A
#
# COMPACT_ATOMS: atom_id res chain seq x y z
N MET A 1 -58.48 0.90 18.30
CA MET A 1 -57.84 0.13 19.38
C MET A 1 -57.85 -1.33 18.96
N ILE A 2 -56.69 -1.93 18.72
CA ILE A 2 -56.59 -3.35 18.32
C ILE A 2 -56.75 -4.19 19.58
N ASP A 3 -57.64 -5.17 19.51
CA ASP A 3 -58.01 -6.03 20.62
C ASP A 3 -56.77 -6.84 21.10
N PRO A 4 -56.36 -6.73 22.39
CA PRO A 4 -55.15 -7.38 22.92
C PRO A 4 -55.16 -8.90 22.75
N LEU A 5 -56.34 -9.50 22.58
CA LEU A 5 -56.53 -10.92 22.31
C LEU A 5 -56.08 -11.32 20.89
N ILE A 6 -56.22 -10.43 19.91
CA ILE A 6 -55.78 -10.65 18.53
C ILE A 6 -54.25 -10.58 18.45
N LEU A 7 -53.63 -9.64 19.16
CA LEU A 7 -52.17 -9.50 19.20
C LEU A 7 -51.48 -10.70 19.84
N ARG A 8 -52.08 -11.29 20.89
CA ARG A 8 -51.58 -12.53 21.52
C ARG A 8 -51.69 -13.74 20.61
N ARG A 9 -52.76 -13.86 19.83
CA ARG A 9 -52.92 -14.97 18.87
C ARG A 9 -51.93 -14.85 17.71
N ALA A 10 -51.69 -13.63 17.23
CA ALA A 10 -50.72 -13.38 16.15
C ALA A 10 -49.27 -13.68 16.58
N THR A 11 -48.89 -13.33 17.81
CA THR A 11 -47.55 -13.62 18.35
C THR A 11 -47.32 -15.11 18.55
N ILE A 12 -48.32 -15.87 19.04
CA ILE A 12 -48.22 -17.33 19.15
C ILE A 12 -48.08 -17.99 17.78
N ALA A 13 -48.85 -17.53 16.78
CA ALA A 13 -48.75 -18.05 15.41
C ALA A 13 -47.36 -17.78 14.79
N LEU A 14 -46.77 -16.61 15.05
CA LEU A 14 -45.43 -16.25 14.55
C LEU A 14 -44.34 -17.14 15.16
N VAL A 15 -44.42 -17.43 16.46
CA VAL A 15 -43.46 -18.30 17.16
C VAL A 15 -43.52 -19.73 16.62
N ILE A 16 -44.71 -20.26 16.35
CA ILE A 16 -44.88 -21.59 15.75
C ILE A 16 -44.28 -21.63 14.33
N LEU A 17 -44.48 -20.57 13.54
CA LEU A 17 -43.92 -20.47 12.19
C LEU A 17 -42.38 -20.42 12.21
N LEU A 18 -41.79 -19.65 13.12
CA LEU A 18 -40.34 -19.56 13.29
C LEU A 18 -39.74 -20.91 13.74
N ALA A 19 -40.38 -21.61 14.68
CA ALA A 19 -39.95 -22.94 15.10
C ALA A 19 -40.01 -23.95 13.95
N GLY A 20 -41.05 -23.88 13.10
CA GLY A 20 -41.18 -24.71 11.90
C GLY A 20 -40.07 -24.47 10.87
N MET A 21 -39.67 -23.20 10.64
CA MET A 21 -38.58 -22.88 9.71
C MET A 21 -37.21 -23.37 10.21
N VAL A 22 -36.94 -23.25 11.51
CA VAL A 22 -35.69 -23.75 12.11
C VAL A 22 -35.62 -25.28 12.02
N ALA A 23 -36.71 -25.98 12.34
CA ALA A 23 -36.77 -27.44 12.20
C ALA A 23 -36.58 -27.89 10.74
N TRP A 24 -37.15 -27.16 9.78
CA TRP A 24 -36.98 -27.47 8.36
C TRP A 24 -35.54 -27.24 7.88
N GLN A 25 -34.87 -26.17 8.32
CA GLN A 25 -33.45 -25.95 8.01
C GLN A 25 -32.55 -27.06 8.54
N VAL A 26 -32.81 -27.54 9.77
CA VAL A 26 -32.04 -28.64 10.36
C VAL A 26 -32.24 -29.92 9.53
N VAL A 27 -33.47 -30.29 9.19
CA VAL A 27 -33.76 -31.48 8.37
C VAL A 27 -33.06 -31.41 7.01
N LYS A 28 -33.10 -30.24 6.35
CA LYS A 28 -32.46 -30.05 5.04
C LYS A 28 -30.93 -30.15 5.13
N SER A 29 -30.32 -29.67 6.21
CA SER A 29 -28.87 -29.78 6.41
C SER A 29 -28.38 -31.22 6.66
N THR A 30 -29.21 -32.08 7.25
CA THR A 30 -28.89 -33.50 7.46
C THR A 30 -29.05 -34.39 6.22
N SER A 31 -29.74 -33.93 5.16
CA SER A 31 -29.95 -34.74 3.95
C SER A 31 -28.82 -34.66 2.91
N GLU A 32 -27.80 -33.81 3.10
CA GLU A 32 -26.75 -33.57 2.09
C GLU A 32 -25.35 -34.10 2.47
N GLN A 33 -25.25 -35.07 3.37
CA GLN A 33 -23.99 -35.83 3.59
C GLN A 33 -24.04 -37.20 2.89
N PRO A 34 -23.33 -37.42 1.76
CA PRO A 34 -23.11 -38.76 1.23
C PRO A 34 -21.94 -39.42 1.94
N ALA A 35 -22.24 -40.43 2.76
CA ALA A 35 -21.28 -41.40 3.26
C ALA A 35 -20.90 -42.40 2.15
N ALA A 36 -19.60 -42.67 2.04
CA ALA A 36 -19.01 -43.62 1.08
C ALA A 36 -19.22 -45.09 1.50
N SER A 37 -19.56 -45.99 0.55
CA SER A 37 -18.71 -47.12 0.11
C SER A 37 -19.45 -48.26 -0.65
N LYS A 38 -18.75 -48.77 -1.69
CA LYS A 38 -18.69 -50.13 -2.30
C LYS A 38 -19.58 -50.60 -3.49
N GLU A 39 -18.87 -50.76 -4.63
CA GLU A 39 -18.84 -51.85 -5.65
C GLU A 39 -20.12 -52.26 -6.44
N ARG A 40 -20.13 -52.04 -7.78
CA ARG A 40 -19.92 -53.05 -8.86
C ARG A 40 -20.23 -52.48 -10.27
N GLU A 41 -19.26 -52.58 -11.19
CA GLU A 41 -19.35 -52.34 -12.66
C GLU A 41 -19.96 -53.56 -13.42
N PRO A 42 -20.17 -53.59 -14.78
CA PRO A 42 -19.74 -52.65 -15.85
C PRO A 42 -20.81 -52.32 -16.95
N ASN A 43 -20.60 -51.24 -17.72
CA ASN A 43 -20.52 -51.24 -19.21
C ASN A 43 -20.68 -49.84 -19.87
N VAL A 44 -19.55 -49.28 -20.34
CA VAL A 44 -19.26 -48.61 -21.65
C VAL A 44 -19.94 -47.25 -21.99
N PRO A 45 -19.30 -46.28 -22.72
CA PRO A 45 -17.88 -46.10 -23.11
C PRO A 45 -17.21 -44.79 -22.63
N GLU A 46 -15.89 -44.86 -22.59
CA GLU A 46 -14.92 -43.82 -22.24
C GLU A 46 -14.82 -42.68 -23.27
N LEU A 47 -14.83 -41.44 -22.77
CA LEU A 47 -14.24 -40.29 -23.44
C LEU A 47 -12.77 -40.21 -23.02
N ASN A 48 -11.88 -40.60 -23.93
CA ASN A 48 -10.43 -40.49 -23.83
C ASN A 48 -10.00 -39.04 -23.55
N LEU A 49 -9.53 -38.76 -22.33
CA LEU A 49 -8.64 -37.64 -22.02
C LEU A 49 -7.27 -38.24 -21.69
N GLY A 50 -6.28 -37.88 -22.52
CA GLY A 50 -4.98 -38.53 -22.63
C GLY A 50 -4.21 -38.66 -21.31
N SER A 51 -3.69 -39.87 -21.15
CA SER A 51 -2.53 -40.31 -20.35
C SER A 51 -1.62 -39.20 -19.81
N PHE A 52 -1.56 -39.10 -18.48
CA PHE A 52 -0.45 -38.49 -17.75
C PHE A 52 0.77 -39.40 -17.87
N ALA A 53 1.72 -38.99 -18.71
CA ALA A 53 3.02 -39.66 -18.81
C ALA A 53 3.81 -39.48 -17.49
N GLN A 54 4.17 -40.60 -16.87
CA GLN A 54 5.21 -40.68 -15.86
C GLN A 54 6.54 -40.20 -16.46
N PRO A 55 7.32 -39.32 -15.79
CA PRO A 55 8.62 -38.93 -16.31
C PRO A 55 9.61 -40.07 -16.12
N SER A 56 10.04 -40.65 -17.25
CA SER A 56 11.24 -41.47 -17.36
C SER A 56 12.47 -40.56 -17.21
N PHE A 57 13.36 -40.93 -16.29
CA PHE A 57 14.69 -40.35 -16.24
C PHE A 57 15.48 -40.81 -17.47
N SER A 58 15.84 -39.88 -18.36
CA SER A 58 16.92 -40.07 -19.33
C SER A 58 17.84 -38.86 -19.35
N SER A 59 19.12 -39.17 -19.32
CA SER A 59 20.27 -38.28 -19.24
C SER A 59 20.72 -37.77 -20.61
N LYS A 60 21.27 -36.54 -20.61
CA LYS A 60 22.24 -35.93 -21.55
C LYS A 60 21.83 -35.70 -23.02
N SER A 61 21.93 -34.45 -23.46
CA SER A 61 23.05 -33.96 -24.29
C SER A 61 22.94 -32.45 -24.57
N GLU A 62 24.11 -31.83 -24.74
CA GLU A 62 24.37 -30.43 -25.10
C GLU A 62 23.92 -30.04 -26.52
N ASP A 63 23.90 -28.72 -26.72
CA ASP A 63 23.97 -27.92 -27.96
C ASP A 63 22.74 -27.78 -28.87
N ALA A 64 22.11 -26.60 -28.83
CA ALA A 64 22.20 -25.62 -29.93
C ALA A 64 21.37 -24.36 -29.62
N ALA A 65 21.98 -23.21 -29.91
CA ALA A 65 21.38 -21.88 -29.88
C ALA A 65 20.32 -21.69 -30.99
N ASP A 66 19.61 -20.56 -30.89
CA ASP A 66 18.73 -19.92 -31.89
C ASP A 66 17.24 -20.38 -31.90
N ASP A 67 16.41 -19.71 -31.08
CA ASP A 67 15.32 -18.87 -31.63
C ASP A 67 14.69 -18.00 -30.53
N ALA A 68 14.95 -16.70 -30.59
CA ALA A 68 14.35 -15.69 -29.71
C ALA A 68 12.98 -15.26 -30.25
N ARG A 69 11.92 -15.98 -29.88
CA ARG A 69 10.55 -15.49 -29.93
C ARG A 69 9.84 -15.83 -28.63
N GLY A 70 9.35 -14.79 -27.95
CA GLY A 70 8.86 -14.83 -26.58
C GLY A 70 7.77 -15.87 -26.36
N GLU A 71 8.18 -17.01 -25.82
CA GLU A 71 7.30 -18.01 -25.27
C GLU A 71 7.16 -17.72 -23.77
N LEU A 72 5.94 -17.30 -23.37
CA LEU A 72 5.53 -17.25 -21.96
C LEU A 72 5.47 -18.68 -21.44
N THR A 73 6.64 -19.24 -21.13
CA THR A 73 6.74 -20.51 -20.42
C THR A 73 6.38 -20.26 -18.96
N LEU A 74 5.14 -20.62 -18.61
CA LEU A 74 4.71 -20.82 -17.23
C LEU A 74 5.54 -21.99 -16.66
N ARG A 75 6.72 -21.67 -16.13
CA ARG A 75 7.52 -22.62 -15.35
C ARG A 75 6.76 -22.88 -14.06
N VAL A 76 6.14 -24.05 -13.97
CA VAL A 76 5.43 -24.51 -12.78
C VAL A 76 6.47 -24.71 -11.67
N GLY A 77 6.65 -23.70 -10.84
CA GLY A 77 7.41 -23.83 -9.59
C GLY A 77 6.81 -24.96 -8.75
N LYS A 78 7.67 -25.77 -8.11
CA LYS A 78 7.21 -26.73 -7.10
C LYS A 78 6.40 -25.95 -6.05
N ILE A 79 5.13 -26.31 -5.88
CA ILE A 79 4.26 -25.71 -4.86
C ILE A 79 4.94 -25.92 -3.50
N GLY A 80 5.46 -24.84 -2.92
CA GLY A 80 6.15 -24.84 -1.62
C GLY A 80 7.67 -24.66 -1.61
N SER A 81 8.35 -24.47 -2.76
CA SER A 81 9.76 -24.06 -2.76
C SER A 81 9.90 -22.54 -2.85
N ALA A 82 10.74 -21.94 -2.00
CA ALA A 82 11.09 -20.52 -2.08
C ALA A 82 11.65 -20.19 -3.49
N PRO A 83 11.09 -19.19 -4.19
CA PRO A 83 11.53 -18.83 -5.53
C PRO A 83 12.97 -18.33 -5.49
N ARG A 84 13.77 -18.75 -6.48
CA ARG A 84 15.13 -18.23 -6.63
C ARG A 84 15.09 -16.78 -7.13
N ARG A 85 16.19 -16.05 -6.93
CA ARG A 85 16.27 -14.62 -7.30
C ARG A 85 16.03 -14.37 -8.79
N ASP A 86 16.46 -15.30 -9.64
CA ASP A 86 16.29 -15.28 -11.10
C ASP A 86 14.87 -15.63 -11.56
N GLU A 87 14.06 -16.25 -10.69
CA GLU A 87 12.67 -16.62 -10.99
C GLU A 87 11.67 -15.49 -10.68
N ILE A 88 12.11 -14.44 -9.99
CA ILE A 88 11.25 -13.34 -9.57
C ILE A 88 11.02 -12.37 -10.72
N THR A 89 9.80 -11.83 -10.83
CA THR A 89 9.48 -10.80 -11.83
C THR A 89 10.29 -9.53 -11.59
N VAL A 90 11.16 -9.20 -12.55
CA VAL A 90 12.04 -8.04 -12.50
C VAL A 90 11.48 -6.88 -13.33
N LEU A 91 11.44 -5.71 -12.73
CA LEU A 91 11.18 -4.44 -13.39
C LEU A 91 12.51 -3.80 -13.82
N LYS A 92 12.75 -3.76 -15.14
CA LYS A 92 14.00 -3.24 -15.73
C LYS A 92 14.20 -1.74 -15.46
N SER A 93 13.13 -0.96 -15.54
CA SER A 93 13.14 0.48 -15.30
C SER A 93 11.80 0.94 -14.74
N LEU A 94 11.82 2.02 -13.96
CA LEU A 94 10.58 2.68 -13.57
C LEU A 94 9.88 3.26 -14.81
N PRO A 95 8.53 3.25 -14.86
CA PRO A 95 7.79 3.96 -15.89
C PRO A 95 8.08 5.46 -15.84
N ASP A 96 8.32 6.08 -17.00
CA ASP A 96 8.64 7.51 -17.10
C ASP A 96 7.41 8.35 -17.50
N SER A 97 6.37 7.72 -18.06
CA SER A 97 5.16 8.41 -18.54
C SER A 97 3.86 7.88 -17.93
N GLU A 98 2.83 8.74 -17.83
CA GLU A 98 1.51 8.37 -17.29
C GLU A 98 0.88 7.16 -18.00
N ARG A 99 1.12 7.03 -19.32
CA ARG A 99 0.66 5.88 -20.11
C ARG A 99 1.35 4.59 -19.69
N GLU A 100 2.66 4.63 -19.46
CA GLU A 100 3.43 3.46 -19.00
C GLU A 100 3.04 3.08 -17.58
N TRP A 101 2.83 4.07 -16.70
CA TRP A 101 2.29 3.85 -15.35
C TRP A 101 0.94 3.14 -15.38
N THR A 102 0.00 3.64 -16.18
CA THR A 102 -1.33 3.02 -16.32
C THR A 102 -1.26 1.61 -16.91
N ARG A 103 -0.37 1.40 -17.88
CA ARG A 103 -0.12 0.08 -18.48
C ARG A 103 0.47 -0.88 -17.45
N ALA A 104 1.51 -0.47 -16.72
CA ALA A 104 2.14 -1.25 -15.66
C ALA A 104 1.13 -1.63 -14.57
N TYR A 105 0.28 -0.68 -14.15
CA TYR A 105 -0.80 -0.93 -13.19
C TYR A 105 -1.72 -2.05 -13.66
N THR A 106 -2.17 -1.95 -14.91
CA THR A 106 -3.15 -2.84 -15.50
C THR A 106 -2.57 -4.24 -15.68
N MET A 107 -1.30 -4.33 -16.09
CA MET A 107 -0.59 -5.60 -16.21
C MET A 107 -0.34 -6.26 -14.85
N ALA A 108 -0.11 -5.48 -13.78
CA ALA A 108 0.10 -5.97 -12.43
C ALA A 108 -1.20 -6.40 -11.70
N LYS A 109 -2.35 -6.48 -12.38
CA LYS A 109 -3.64 -6.84 -11.75
C LYS A 109 -3.62 -8.20 -11.04
N ALA A 110 -2.85 -9.16 -11.54
CA ALA A 110 -2.70 -10.48 -10.91
C ALA A 110 -1.90 -10.44 -9.60
N ASN A 111 -1.04 -9.41 -9.44
CA ASN A 111 -0.16 -9.21 -8.30
C ASN A 111 -0.76 -8.21 -7.28
N ALA A 112 -2.10 -8.17 -7.18
CA ALA A 112 -2.78 -7.36 -6.20
C ALA A 112 -2.48 -7.89 -4.78
N CYS A 113 -2.23 -6.98 -3.84
CA CYS A 113 -2.07 -7.33 -2.44
C CYS A 113 -3.35 -8.03 -1.93
N ARG A 114 -3.17 -9.09 -1.14
CA ARG A 114 -4.29 -9.88 -0.61
C ARG A 114 -4.42 -9.69 0.89
N ILE A 115 -5.66 -9.57 1.35
CA ILE A 115 -5.94 -9.58 2.78
C ILE A 115 -5.65 -10.96 3.36
N VAL A 116 -4.92 -10.97 4.47
CA VAL A 116 -4.65 -12.18 5.24
C VAL A 116 -5.94 -12.64 5.92
N ALA A 117 -6.22 -13.94 5.85
CA ALA A 117 -7.41 -14.54 6.47
C ALA A 117 -7.50 -14.20 7.98
N PRO A 118 -8.71 -14.02 8.54
CA PRO A 118 -8.90 -13.74 9.97
C PRO A 118 -8.30 -14.84 10.87
N GLY A 119 -7.80 -14.45 12.04
CA GLY A 119 -7.19 -15.35 13.02
C GLY A 119 -5.72 -15.71 12.74
N ALA A 120 -5.14 -15.23 11.65
CA ALA A 120 -3.71 -15.39 11.39
C ALA A 120 -2.88 -14.38 12.18
N SER A 121 -1.60 -14.69 12.45
CA SER A 121 -0.71 -13.72 13.11
C SER A 121 -0.45 -12.51 12.22
N VAL A 122 -0.58 -11.30 12.78
CA VAL A 122 -0.19 -10.04 12.13
C VAL A 122 1.32 -9.98 12.02
N SER A 123 2.04 -10.24 13.12
CA SER A 123 3.50 -10.36 13.11
C SER A 123 3.87 -11.84 13.17
N ALA A 124 3.94 -12.48 12.00
CA ALA A 124 4.36 -13.87 11.92
C ALA A 124 5.82 -14.01 12.39
N PRO A 125 6.15 -15.00 13.23
CA PRO A 125 7.53 -15.25 13.58
C PRO A 125 8.30 -15.64 12.32
N LEU A 126 9.47 -15.03 12.14
CA LEU A 126 10.31 -15.29 10.98
C LEU A 126 10.99 -16.66 11.12
N SER A 127 11.11 -17.36 10.00
CA SER A 127 11.83 -18.63 9.94
C SER A 127 13.31 -18.40 10.22
N MET A 128 13.96 -19.31 10.96
CA MET A 128 15.41 -19.24 11.17
C MET A 128 16.14 -19.55 9.87
N ALA A 129 16.91 -18.58 9.36
CA ALA A 129 17.72 -18.77 8.17
C ALA A 129 18.92 -19.68 8.43
N ARG A 130 19.09 -20.69 7.58
CA ARG A 130 20.21 -21.64 7.63
C ARG A 130 21.18 -21.37 6.49
N THR A 131 22.47 -21.29 6.81
CA THR A 131 23.53 -21.12 5.81
C THR A 131 23.56 -22.32 4.86
N GLY A 132 23.79 -22.08 3.57
CA GLY A 132 23.84 -23.12 2.54
C GLY A 132 22.47 -23.63 2.09
N GLN A 133 21.38 -22.95 2.47
CA GLN A 133 20.03 -23.26 2.00
C GLN A 133 19.34 -21.99 1.50
N HIS A 134 18.51 -22.15 0.48
CA HIS A 134 17.52 -21.14 0.11
C HIS A 134 16.23 -21.42 0.89
N GLY A 135 15.55 -20.36 1.35
CA GLY A 135 14.31 -20.55 2.09
C GLY A 135 13.46 -19.29 2.23
N GLU A 136 12.28 -19.50 2.80
CA GLU A 136 11.32 -18.45 3.11
C GLU A 136 11.58 -17.91 4.51
N LEU A 137 11.79 -16.59 4.61
CA LEU A 137 11.90 -15.90 5.89
C LEU A 137 10.50 -15.68 6.49
N GLY A 138 9.54 -15.34 5.64
CA GLY A 138 8.14 -15.15 5.99
C GLY A 138 7.62 -13.77 5.61
N ARG A 139 6.44 -13.42 6.15
CA ARG A 139 5.82 -12.10 5.99
C ARG A 139 6.30 -11.16 7.07
N LEU A 140 6.67 -9.94 6.68
CA LEU A 140 7.11 -8.92 7.61
C LEU A 140 6.20 -7.69 7.50
N SER A 141 5.78 -7.11 8.63
CA SER A 141 5.10 -5.80 8.62
C SER A 141 6.06 -4.69 8.24
N ALA A 142 5.97 -4.17 7.01
CA ALA A 142 6.83 -3.09 6.52
C ALA A 142 6.30 -1.69 6.89
N ILE A 143 5.00 -1.48 6.77
CA ILE A 143 4.32 -0.22 7.13
C ILE A 143 2.94 -0.49 7.71
N THR A 144 2.43 0.50 8.45
CA THR A 144 1.02 0.53 8.86
C THR A 144 0.29 1.68 8.19
N ILE A 145 -0.93 1.41 7.72
CA ILE A 145 -1.85 2.36 7.12
C ILE A 145 -3.04 2.52 8.07
N GLY A 146 -3.24 3.75 8.54
CA GLY A 146 -4.45 4.19 9.22
C GLY A 146 -5.39 4.86 8.22
N LEU A 147 -6.68 4.82 8.53
CA LEU A 147 -7.70 5.51 7.76
C LEU A 147 -8.22 6.68 8.56
N GLU A 148 -8.58 7.75 7.86
CA GLU A 148 -9.20 8.93 8.46
C GLU A 148 -10.34 9.39 7.56
N MET A 149 -11.38 9.99 8.14
CA MET A 149 -12.47 10.51 7.35
C MET A 149 -12.13 11.87 6.76
N ALA A 150 -12.22 12.00 5.43
CA ALA A 150 -12.04 13.27 4.76
C ALA A 150 -13.06 14.30 5.26
N SER A 151 -12.62 15.54 5.49
CA SER A 151 -13.45 16.62 6.07
C SER A 151 -14.75 16.87 5.29
N GLN A 152 -14.69 16.81 3.96
CA GLN A 152 -15.85 16.98 3.07
C GLN A 152 -16.82 15.78 3.12
N GLY A 153 -16.30 14.55 3.26
CA GLY A 153 -17.11 13.34 3.41
C GLY A 153 -17.82 13.30 4.77
N ARG A 154 -17.16 13.83 5.80
CA ARG A 154 -17.63 13.85 7.18
C ARG A 154 -18.93 14.64 7.39
N GLN A 155 -19.22 15.61 6.51
CA GLN A 155 -20.46 16.40 6.56
C GLN A 155 -21.64 15.70 5.86
N LYS A 156 -21.37 14.73 4.97
CA LYS A 156 -22.41 14.00 4.22
C LYS A 156 -23.00 12.83 5.00
N LEU A 157 -22.31 12.37 6.04
CA LEU A 157 -22.75 11.25 6.87
C LEU A 157 -23.65 11.70 8.03
N PRO A 158 -24.72 10.95 8.36
CA PRO A 158 -25.47 11.16 9.59
C PRO A 158 -24.55 11.13 10.81
N ALA A 159 -24.85 11.95 11.83
CA ALA A 159 -23.97 12.13 12.99
C ALA A 159 -23.61 10.80 13.70
N VAL A 160 -24.57 9.88 13.80
CA VAL A 160 -24.37 8.55 14.42
C VAL A 160 -23.43 7.69 13.57
N THR A 161 -23.68 7.57 12.27
CA THR A 161 -22.83 6.83 11.33
C THR A 161 -21.42 7.40 11.30
N ARG A 162 -21.29 8.73 11.32
CA ARG A 162 -20.00 9.42 11.39
C ARG A 162 -19.19 8.97 12.60
N GLN A 163 -19.79 9.00 13.80
CA GLN A 163 -19.09 8.59 15.02
C GLN A 163 -18.67 7.12 14.97
N GLN A 164 -19.53 6.24 14.44
CA GLN A 164 -19.20 4.82 14.28
C GLN A 164 -18.05 4.58 13.31
N VAL A 165 -18.01 5.30 12.19
CA VAL A 165 -16.93 5.17 11.20
C VAL A 165 -15.63 5.78 11.71
N ASP A 166 -15.69 6.94 12.35
CA ASP A 166 -14.51 7.57 12.97
C ASP A 166 -13.91 6.62 14.02
N GLN A 167 -14.74 6.07 14.91
CA GLN A 167 -14.30 5.08 15.91
C GLN A 167 -13.72 3.83 15.24
N TYR A 168 -14.38 3.31 14.21
CA TYR A 168 -13.87 2.15 13.46
C TYR A 168 -12.51 2.44 12.82
N PHE A 169 -12.28 3.63 12.29
CA PHE A 169 -10.98 4.02 11.72
C PHE A 169 -9.90 4.27 12.78
N GLU A 170 -10.28 4.78 13.95
CA GLU A 170 -9.37 4.96 15.08
C GLU A 170 -8.95 3.62 15.69
N ASP A 171 -9.84 2.63 15.73
CA ASP A 171 -9.59 1.34 16.39
C ASP A 171 -8.83 0.34 15.51
N HIS A 172 -8.82 0.54 14.19
CA HIS A 172 -8.36 -0.46 13.23
C HIS A 172 -7.22 0.05 12.34
N ARG A 173 -6.36 -0.90 11.94
CA ARG A 173 -5.24 -0.63 11.04
C ARG A 173 -5.01 -1.72 10.04
N LEU A 174 -4.33 -1.34 8.96
CA LEU A 174 -3.83 -2.25 7.95
C LEU A 174 -2.29 -2.26 7.98
N SER A 175 -1.69 -3.43 8.12
CA SER A 175 -0.25 -3.63 7.95
C SER A 175 0.02 -4.16 6.54
N VAL A 176 0.92 -3.52 5.80
CA VAL A 176 1.38 -4.02 4.50
C VAL A 176 2.58 -4.93 4.71
N GLN A 177 2.48 -6.15 4.17
CA GLN A 177 3.36 -7.26 4.50
C GLN A 177 3.97 -7.90 3.24
N PRO A 178 5.15 -7.42 2.79
CA PRO A 178 5.87 -8.12 1.74
C PRO A 178 6.33 -9.51 2.23
N GLN A 179 6.37 -10.44 1.28
CA GLN A 179 6.99 -11.75 1.48
C GLN A 179 8.52 -11.63 1.32
N MET A 180 9.29 -12.22 2.24
CA MET A 180 10.75 -12.18 2.22
C MET A 180 11.35 -13.58 2.15
N PHE A 181 12.48 -13.67 1.46
CA PHE A 181 13.24 -14.89 1.22
C PHE A 181 14.71 -14.64 1.51
N TYR A 182 15.47 -15.72 1.69
CA TYR A 182 16.92 -15.67 1.88
C TYR A 182 17.64 -16.67 0.98
N ASP A 183 18.88 -16.34 0.62
CA ASP A 183 19.74 -17.21 -0.18
C ASP A 183 20.73 -18.02 0.67
N GLU A 184 21.53 -18.87 0.01
CA GLU A 184 22.54 -19.70 0.66
C GLU A 184 23.55 -18.90 1.49
N GLN A 185 23.77 -17.63 1.15
CA GLN A 185 24.65 -16.70 1.86
C GLN A 185 23.93 -15.87 2.93
N LYS A 186 22.69 -16.25 3.30
CA LYS A 186 21.81 -15.51 4.24
C LYS A 186 21.48 -14.07 3.81
N ARG A 187 21.64 -13.74 2.52
CA ARG A 187 21.26 -12.43 1.99
C ARG A 187 19.77 -12.43 1.70
N VAL A 188 19.10 -11.40 2.16
CA VAL A 188 17.66 -11.27 2.09
C VAL A 188 17.22 -10.63 0.78
N TYR A 189 16.06 -11.04 0.28
CA TYR A 189 15.42 -10.43 -0.88
C TYR A 189 13.90 -10.49 -0.77
N PHE A 190 13.23 -9.57 -1.45
CA PHE A 190 11.78 -9.53 -1.53
C PHE A 190 11.24 -10.53 -2.57
N GLY A 191 10.08 -11.09 -2.27
CA GLY A 191 9.20 -11.70 -3.26
C GLY A 191 8.31 -10.67 -3.95
N THR A 192 7.55 -11.12 -4.94
CA THR A 192 6.50 -10.33 -5.58
C THR A 192 5.17 -10.37 -4.85
N ASP A 193 5.01 -11.32 -3.92
CA ASP A 193 3.77 -11.48 -3.17
C ASP A 193 3.66 -10.42 -2.08
N CYS A 194 2.52 -9.75 -2.06
CA CYS A 194 2.15 -8.75 -1.07
C CYS A 194 0.90 -9.23 -0.32
N ALA A 195 0.99 -9.26 0.99
CA ALA A 195 -0.14 -9.49 1.86
C ALA A 195 -0.47 -8.21 2.64
N ALA A 196 -1.70 -8.10 3.12
CA ALA A 196 -2.09 -7.04 4.04
C ALA A 196 -2.84 -7.64 5.23
N ALA A 197 -2.40 -7.33 6.44
CA ALA A 197 -3.01 -7.80 7.68
C ALA A 197 -3.88 -6.69 8.27
N PHE A 198 -5.17 -6.93 8.41
CA PHE A 198 -6.10 -6.00 9.06
C PHE A 198 -6.30 -6.40 10.52
N PHE A 199 -6.14 -5.47 11.46
CA PHE A 199 -6.12 -5.77 12.90
C PHE A 199 -6.64 -4.60 13.75
N GLU A 200 -7.05 -4.91 14.99
CA GLU A 200 -7.39 -3.93 16.02
C GLU A 200 -6.13 -3.45 16.74
N ILE A 201 -5.96 -2.14 16.93
CA ILE A 201 -4.78 -1.57 17.57
C ILE A 201 -4.61 -2.09 19.00
N GLU A 202 -5.72 -2.26 19.73
CA GLU A 202 -5.69 -2.79 21.10
C GLU A 202 -5.27 -4.27 21.16
N ARG A 203 -5.45 -5.01 20.06
CA ARG A 203 -5.19 -6.45 19.96
C ARG A 203 -4.47 -6.80 18.66
N PRO A 204 -3.22 -6.34 18.49
CA PRO A 204 -2.48 -6.45 17.23
C PRO A 204 -1.96 -7.86 16.94
N GLY A 205 -2.27 -8.86 17.79
CA GLY A 205 -1.72 -10.20 17.65
C GLY A 205 -2.28 -10.97 16.46
N TYR A 206 -3.57 -10.76 16.14
CA TYR A 206 -4.28 -11.56 15.14
C TYR A 206 -5.04 -10.67 14.17
N THR A 207 -5.15 -11.15 12.93
CA THR A 207 -5.97 -10.52 11.91
C THR A 207 -7.45 -10.69 12.23
N ILE A 208 -8.24 -9.69 11.87
CA ILE A 208 -9.70 -9.73 12.00
C ILE A 208 -10.34 -9.66 10.61
N GLU A 209 -11.64 -9.94 10.55
CA GLU A 209 -12.40 -9.77 9.31
C GLU A 209 -12.56 -8.27 8.99
N PRO A 210 -12.02 -7.79 7.86
CA PRO A 210 -12.22 -6.41 7.46
C PRO A 210 -13.60 -6.22 6.84
N GLU A 211 -14.11 -5.00 6.97
CA GLU A 211 -15.29 -4.60 6.20
C GLU A 211 -15.02 -4.75 4.68
N PRO A 212 -16.03 -5.15 3.88
CA PRO A 212 -15.84 -5.45 2.44
C PRO A 212 -15.17 -4.31 1.66
N MET A 213 -15.45 -3.09 2.10
CA MET A 213 -14.90 -1.86 1.55
C MET A 213 -13.37 -1.76 1.65
N ILE A 214 -12.79 -2.26 2.75
CA ILE A 214 -11.34 -2.30 2.97
C ILE A 214 -10.70 -3.31 2.02
N ASN A 215 -11.34 -4.46 1.81
CA ASN A 215 -10.85 -5.48 0.89
C ASN A 215 -10.73 -4.97 -0.55
N VAL A 216 -11.72 -4.20 -1.00
CA VAL A 216 -11.67 -3.54 -2.31
C VAL A 216 -10.51 -2.54 -2.37
N ALA A 217 -10.29 -1.74 -1.33
CA ALA A 217 -9.18 -0.78 -1.29
C ALA A 217 -7.81 -1.47 -1.30
N VAL A 218 -7.62 -2.55 -0.54
CA VAL A 218 -6.36 -3.32 -0.51
C VAL A 218 -6.04 -3.90 -1.88
N SER A 219 -7.04 -4.37 -2.63
CA SER A 219 -6.83 -4.89 -3.99
C SER A 219 -6.31 -3.86 -5.01
N ARG A 220 -6.36 -2.56 -4.67
CA ARG A 220 -5.78 -1.47 -5.47
C ARG A 220 -4.27 -1.30 -5.24
N PHE A 221 -3.72 -1.89 -4.19
CA PHE A 221 -2.27 -2.02 -4.05
C PHE A 221 -1.78 -3.18 -4.90
N ARG A 222 -0.85 -2.93 -5.81
CA ARG A 222 -0.34 -3.93 -6.75
C ARG A 222 1.18 -3.94 -6.74
N THR A 223 1.75 -5.13 -6.67
CA THR A 223 3.19 -5.30 -6.83
C THR A 223 3.55 -5.25 -8.31
N LEU A 224 4.41 -4.29 -8.69
CA LEU A 224 4.95 -4.18 -10.05
C LEU A 224 6.08 -5.19 -10.28
N GLY A 225 6.89 -5.44 -9.25
CA GLY A 225 8.00 -6.38 -9.30
C GLY A 225 9.22 -5.88 -8.54
N ILE A 226 10.31 -6.63 -8.67
CA ILE A 226 11.61 -6.27 -8.09
C ILE A 226 12.33 -5.32 -9.04
N VAL A 227 12.77 -4.17 -8.53
CA VAL A 227 13.57 -3.24 -9.32
C VAL A 227 15.02 -3.73 -9.37
N GLY A 228 15.54 -3.91 -10.58
CA GLY A 228 16.93 -4.28 -10.79
C GLY A 228 17.24 -4.55 -12.26
N MET A 229 18.52 -4.42 -12.61
CA MET A 229 19.04 -4.87 -13.90
C MET A 229 19.65 -6.27 -13.72
N PRO A 230 19.29 -7.26 -14.54
CA PRO A 230 19.93 -8.56 -14.47
C PRO A 230 21.42 -8.44 -14.82
N GLU A 231 22.24 -8.96 -13.89
CA GLU A 231 23.62 -9.45 -14.04
C GLU A 231 24.79 -8.46 -14.30
N ASP A 232 24.62 -7.33 -14.99
CA ASP A 232 25.79 -6.48 -15.37
C ASP A 232 26.18 -5.35 -14.39
N SER A 233 25.37 -5.07 -13.36
CA SER A 233 25.57 -3.89 -12.48
C SER A 233 26.33 -4.17 -11.18
N GLY A 234 26.62 -5.43 -10.85
CA GLY A 234 27.19 -5.79 -9.53
C GLY A 234 26.22 -5.60 -8.35
N VAL A 235 25.02 -5.07 -8.59
CA VAL A 235 23.96 -4.88 -7.59
C VAL A 235 23.19 -6.18 -7.38
N LEU A 236 23.03 -6.59 -6.12
CA LEU A 236 22.28 -7.78 -5.77
C LEU A 236 20.80 -7.62 -6.13
N LEU A 237 20.32 -8.45 -7.06
CA LEU A 237 18.91 -8.54 -7.44
C LEU A 237 18.05 -8.93 -6.23
N GLY A 238 16.85 -8.34 -6.11
CA GLY A 238 15.89 -8.66 -5.06
C GLY A 238 15.78 -7.66 -3.90
N ARG A 239 16.62 -6.61 -3.89
CA ARG A 239 16.69 -5.65 -2.77
C ARG A 239 15.60 -4.59 -2.75
N THR A 240 15.01 -4.27 -3.90
CA THR A 240 14.00 -3.20 -4.01
C THR A 240 12.71 -3.77 -4.60
N LEU A 241 11.62 -3.70 -3.85
CA LEU A 241 10.28 -4.08 -4.28
C LEU A 241 9.48 -2.83 -4.66
N ALA A 242 8.94 -2.79 -5.87
CA ALA A 242 8.05 -1.73 -6.33
C ALA A 242 6.59 -2.14 -6.19
N LEU A 243 5.84 -1.37 -5.40
CA LEU A 243 4.40 -1.42 -5.29
C LEU A 243 3.80 -0.15 -5.86
N MET A 244 2.61 -0.26 -6.43
CA MET A 244 1.86 0.88 -6.91
C MET A 244 0.45 0.86 -6.34
N PHE A 245 -0.06 2.03 -6.01
CA PHE A 245 -1.40 2.18 -5.50
C PHE A 245 -2.13 3.31 -6.23
N ALA A 246 -3.45 3.19 -6.24
CA ALA A 246 -4.32 4.10 -6.95
C ALA A 246 -5.33 4.73 -5.98
N PHE A 247 -5.46 6.05 -6.06
CA PHE A 247 -6.45 6.83 -5.31
C PHE A 247 -7.10 7.88 -6.20
N GLU A 248 -8.19 8.50 -5.77
CA GLU A 248 -8.86 9.53 -6.55
C GLU A 248 -8.47 10.89 -6.01
N LYS A 249 -7.90 11.74 -6.86
CA LYS A 249 -7.60 13.12 -6.47
C LYS A 249 -8.89 13.92 -6.50
N SER A 250 -9.32 14.43 -5.34
CA SER A 250 -10.43 15.39 -5.29
C SER A 250 -9.90 16.76 -5.71
N ASP A 251 -10.32 17.26 -6.88
CA ASP A 251 -10.15 18.66 -7.22
C ASP A 251 -11.22 19.48 -6.50
N ASP A 252 -10.81 20.18 -5.45
CA ASP A 252 -11.69 21.04 -4.62
C ASP A 252 -12.28 22.23 -5.38
N THR A 253 -11.83 22.47 -6.61
CA THR A 253 -12.24 23.60 -7.46
C THR A 253 -13.41 23.28 -8.40
N VAL A 254 -13.77 22.00 -8.56
CA VAL A 254 -14.84 21.58 -9.50
C VAL A 254 -16.07 21.14 -8.70
N SER A 255 -16.85 22.12 -8.26
CA SER A 255 -18.20 21.92 -7.73
C SER A 255 -19.15 21.56 -8.89
N GLY A 256 -19.15 20.30 -9.31
CA GLY A 256 -20.03 19.81 -10.37
C GLY A 256 -20.25 18.30 -10.24
N VAL A 257 -21.51 17.87 -10.19
CA VAL A 257 -22.00 16.50 -9.93
C VAL A 257 -21.65 15.50 -11.06
N ALA A 258 -20.68 15.81 -11.91
CA ALA A 258 -20.28 14.97 -13.02
C ALA A 258 -18.77 15.13 -13.29
N ASP A 259 -17.94 14.53 -12.45
CA ASP A 259 -16.61 14.12 -12.89
C ASP A 259 -16.18 12.90 -12.08
N GLY A 260 -15.94 11.79 -12.77
CA GLY A 260 -15.27 10.65 -12.14
C GLY A 260 -13.90 11.15 -11.70
N GLY A 261 -13.63 11.13 -10.39
CA GLY A 261 -12.39 11.64 -9.83
C GLY A 261 -11.19 11.12 -10.61
N ARG A 262 -10.25 12.01 -10.98
CA ARG A 262 -9.05 11.60 -11.73
C ARG A 262 -8.28 10.61 -10.85
N GLN A 263 -8.15 9.38 -11.35
CA GLN A 263 -7.37 8.36 -10.67
C GLN A 263 -5.89 8.74 -10.73
N ALA A 264 -5.31 9.04 -9.57
CA ALA A 264 -3.87 9.23 -9.40
C ALA A 264 -3.22 7.88 -9.10
N LEU A 265 -2.04 7.66 -9.68
CA LEU A 265 -1.19 6.49 -9.45
C LEU A 265 0.10 6.97 -8.81
N GLU A 266 0.45 6.40 -7.67
CA GLU A 266 1.69 6.69 -6.95
C GLU A 266 2.41 5.38 -6.61
N LEU A 267 3.74 5.47 -6.48
CA LEU A 267 4.66 4.37 -6.27
C LEU A 267 5.10 4.32 -4.81
N MET A 268 5.22 3.11 -4.29
CA MET A 268 5.85 2.82 -3.01
C MET A 268 6.97 1.80 -3.25
N LEU A 269 8.18 2.12 -2.81
CA LEU A 269 9.36 1.27 -2.91
C LEU A 269 9.74 0.79 -1.52
N LEU A 270 9.77 -0.53 -1.33
CA LEU A 270 10.36 -1.16 -0.15
C LEU A 270 11.78 -1.55 -0.51
N HIS A 271 12.75 -1.14 0.29
CA HIS A 271 14.16 -1.28 -0.03
C HIS A 271 14.93 -1.88 1.14
N LEU A 272 15.77 -2.87 0.85
CA LEU A 272 16.71 -3.50 1.77
C LEU A 272 18.10 -2.89 1.55
N PRO A 273 18.67 -2.14 2.51
CA PRO A 273 20.05 -1.66 2.47
C PRO A 273 21.07 -2.82 2.32
N PRO A 274 22.29 -2.56 1.82
CA PRO A 274 23.24 -3.60 1.46
C PRO A 274 23.73 -4.41 2.66
N GLU A 275 23.67 -3.82 3.85
CA GLU A 275 23.99 -4.45 5.14
C GLU A 275 22.92 -5.42 5.66
N SER A 276 21.74 -5.50 5.03
CA SER A 276 20.65 -6.34 5.52
C SER A 276 20.93 -7.83 5.34
N THR A 277 20.84 -8.58 6.44
CA THR A 277 21.02 -10.04 6.50
C THR A 277 19.77 -10.70 7.08
N ALA A 278 19.65 -12.03 6.94
CA ALA A 278 18.48 -12.73 7.47
C ALA A 278 18.36 -12.69 9.00
N ASP A 279 19.48 -12.47 9.69
CA ASP A 279 19.52 -12.38 11.16
C ASP A 279 19.32 -10.93 11.65
N ASP A 280 19.66 -9.93 10.83
CA ASP A 280 19.49 -8.51 11.09
C ASP A 280 19.23 -7.77 9.77
N PHE A 281 17.97 -7.38 9.52
CA PHE A 281 17.56 -6.65 8.33
C PHE A 281 16.84 -5.36 8.71
N LYS A 282 16.99 -4.37 7.84
CA LYS A 282 16.27 -3.10 7.93
C LYS A 282 15.51 -2.89 6.63
N ILE A 283 14.27 -2.42 6.73
CA ILE A 283 13.52 -1.96 5.56
C ILE A 283 13.47 -0.45 5.57
N GLU A 284 13.77 0.13 4.43
CA GLU A 284 13.51 1.53 4.14
C GLU A 284 12.35 1.62 3.17
N VAL A 285 11.46 2.59 3.39
CA VAL A 285 10.28 2.78 2.56
C VAL A 285 10.35 4.15 1.91
N TYR A 286 10.14 4.16 0.60
CA TYR A 286 10.07 5.36 -0.19
C TYR A 286 8.70 5.45 -0.85
N ILE A 287 8.09 6.62 -0.89
CA ILE A 287 6.78 6.84 -1.51
C ILE A 287 6.85 8.04 -2.44
N THR A 288 6.21 7.97 -3.60
CA THR A 288 6.06 9.14 -4.46
C THR A 288 4.85 9.97 -4.06
N SER A 289 4.93 11.28 -4.32
CA SER A 289 3.82 12.22 -4.13
C SER A 289 3.78 13.24 -5.27
N ASP A 290 2.74 14.07 -5.24
CA ASP A 290 2.56 15.21 -6.14
C ASP A 290 2.60 14.79 -7.61
N GLU A 291 1.82 13.76 -7.95
CA GLU A 291 1.75 13.16 -9.29
C GLU A 291 3.09 12.56 -9.73
N ARG A 292 3.81 11.98 -8.76
CA ARG A 292 5.15 11.41 -8.90
C ARG A 292 6.23 12.45 -9.21
N ALA A 293 6.09 13.69 -8.75
CA ALA A 293 7.16 14.70 -8.87
C ALA A 293 8.27 14.50 -7.83
N SER A 294 7.89 14.03 -6.63
CA SER A 294 8.77 13.89 -5.47
C SER A 294 8.80 12.45 -4.99
N LEU A 295 9.97 11.98 -4.56
CA LEU A 295 10.17 10.72 -3.83
C LEU A 295 10.53 11.05 -2.38
N HIS A 296 9.74 10.55 -1.45
CA HIS A 296 9.89 10.75 -0.02
C HIS A 296 10.44 9.48 0.62
N ARG A 297 11.51 9.59 1.38
CA ARG A 297 11.87 8.55 2.35
C ARG A 297 10.97 8.69 3.56
N LEU A 298 10.27 7.62 3.94
CA LEU A 298 9.40 7.63 5.10
C LEU A 298 10.21 7.52 6.39
N ASP A 299 9.79 8.29 7.39
CA ASP A 299 10.25 8.08 8.76
C ASP A 299 9.42 6.98 9.42
N LEU A 300 9.98 5.77 9.45
CA LEU A 300 9.33 4.62 10.06
C LEU A 300 9.41 4.63 11.59
N GLY A 301 10.25 5.49 12.19
CA GLY A 301 10.54 5.49 13.62
C GLY A 301 10.94 4.10 14.18
N ASN A 302 10.91 3.95 15.50
CA ASN A 302 10.85 2.63 16.17
C ASN A 302 9.38 2.20 16.36
N GLU A 303 8.54 2.46 15.37
CA GLU A 303 7.10 2.23 15.52
C GLU A 303 6.81 0.75 15.34
N ALA A 304 6.66 0.07 16.48
CA ALA A 304 6.08 -1.26 16.52
C ALA A 304 4.68 -1.23 15.85
N VAL A 305 4.22 -2.38 15.37
CA VAL A 305 2.93 -2.54 14.66
C VAL A 305 1.75 -1.94 15.45
N ASN A 306 1.87 -1.84 16.77
CA ASN A 306 0.91 -1.28 17.72
C ASN A 306 1.16 0.20 18.09
N SER A 307 1.97 0.93 17.34
CA SER A 307 2.18 2.37 17.54
C SER A 307 0.83 3.10 17.52
N PRO A 308 0.60 4.13 18.35
CA PRO A 308 -0.62 4.93 18.31
C PRO A 308 -0.70 5.83 17.07
N LEU A 309 0.37 5.98 16.28
CA LEU A 309 0.35 6.71 15.01
C LEU A 309 0.68 5.75 13.86
N PRO A 310 -0.08 5.77 12.75
CA PRO A 310 0.23 4.94 11.61
C PRO A 310 1.40 5.55 10.82
N THR A 311 2.13 4.70 10.10
CA THR A 311 3.21 5.16 9.21
C THR A 311 2.65 6.03 8.08
N ILE A 312 1.48 5.66 7.58
CA ILE A 312 0.73 6.36 6.54
C ILE A 312 -0.70 6.55 7.03
N SER A 313 -1.24 7.76 6.94
CA SER A 313 -2.67 8.02 7.15
C SER A 313 -3.33 8.32 5.80
N SER A 314 -4.47 7.69 5.53
CA SER A 314 -5.20 7.86 4.26
C SER A 314 -6.58 8.45 4.51
N GLU A 315 -6.87 9.59 3.90
CA GLU A 315 -8.19 10.22 3.97
C GLU A 315 -9.17 9.52 3.04
N VAL A 316 -10.29 9.08 3.60
CA VAL A 316 -11.36 8.36 2.92
C VAL A 316 -12.64 9.17 2.91
N ARG A 317 -13.25 9.24 1.73
CA ARG A 317 -14.59 9.78 1.47
C ARG A 317 -15.50 8.65 1.06
N PHE A 318 -16.80 8.76 1.35
CA PHE A 318 -17.82 7.86 0.85
C PHE A 318 -18.74 8.60 -0.10
N ASP A 319 -18.80 8.14 -1.35
CA ASP A 319 -19.63 8.77 -2.37
C ASP A 319 -21.03 8.13 -2.47
N LYS A 320 -21.20 6.91 -1.94
CA LYS A 320 -22.49 6.22 -1.91
C LYS A 320 -22.83 5.74 -0.52
N MET A 321 -24.13 5.62 -0.27
CA MET A 321 -24.69 5.02 0.95
C MET A 321 -25.62 3.88 0.53
N ILE A 322 -25.56 2.76 1.25
CA ILE A 322 -26.46 1.61 1.09
C ILE A 322 -27.36 1.48 2.33
N LEU A 323 -28.29 0.52 2.31
CA LEU A 323 -29.23 0.24 3.41
C LEU A 323 -30.00 1.50 3.85
N MET A 324 -30.72 2.12 2.91
CA MET A 324 -31.53 3.32 3.15
C MET A 324 -30.72 4.53 3.67
N GLY A 325 -29.44 4.62 3.30
CA GLY A 325 -28.58 5.74 3.69
C GLY A 325 -27.86 5.55 5.01
N MET A 326 -27.97 4.38 5.65
CA MET A 326 -27.40 4.15 6.99
C MET A 326 -25.96 3.64 6.96
N TYR A 327 -25.54 2.99 5.87
CA TYR A 327 -24.23 2.36 5.79
C TYR A 327 -23.41 2.94 4.62
N PRO A 328 -22.18 3.42 4.88
CA PRO A 328 -21.33 3.98 3.84
C PRO A 328 -20.84 2.89 2.88
N ALA A 329 -20.76 3.21 1.59
CA ALA A 329 -20.32 2.29 0.55
C ALA A 329 -19.35 2.99 -0.40
N GLU A 330 -18.54 2.19 -1.09
CA GLU A 330 -17.56 2.65 -2.08
C GLU A 330 -16.59 3.71 -1.51
N PRO A 331 -15.68 3.33 -0.59
CA PRO A 331 -14.69 4.25 -0.07
C PRO A 331 -13.77 4.71 -1.19
N VAL A 332 -13.53 6.00 -1.20
CA VAL A 332 -12.61 6.67 -2.09
C VAL A 332 -11.49 7.25 -1.26
N VAL A 333 -10.27 6.74 -1.46
CA VAL A 333 -9.06 7.37 -0.91
C VAL A 333 -8.83 8.66 -1.67
N THR A 334 -8.73 9.77 -0.95
CA THR A 334 -8.65 11.13 -1.50
C THR A 334 -7.29 11.77 -1.30
N LYS A 335 -6.67 11.51 -0.14
CA LYS A 335 -5.38 12.06 0.22
C LYS A 335 -4.60 11.07 1.09
N ILE A 336 -3.28 11.21 1.06
CA ILE A 336 -2.36 10.39 1.85
C ILE A 336 -1.41 11.33 2.58
N HIS A 337 -1.26 11.10 3.88
CA HIS A 337 -0.34 11.79 4.77
C HIS A 337 0.70 10.81 5.29
N PHE A 338 1.94 11.27 5.37
CA PHE A 338 3.05 10.48 5.90
C PHE A 338 4.13 11.43 6.42
N ARG A 339 4.99 10.92 7.32
CA ARG A 339 6.15 11.66 7.79
C ARG A 339 7.35 11.33 6.90
N SER A 340 8.01 12.36 6.40
CA SER A 340 9.16 12.21 5.51
C SER A 340 10.45 12.54 6.24
N ALA A 341 11.41 11.63 6.21
CA ALA A 341 12.78 11.83 6.71
C ALA A 341 13.68 12.51 5.66
N GLY A 342 13.28 12.52 4.40
CA GLY A 342 14.02 13.15 3.31
C GLY A 342 13.24 13.13 2.01
N ILE A 343 13.54 14.07 1.12
CA ILE A 343 12.85 14.25 -0.16
C ILE A 343 13.87 14.32 -1.29
N LEU A 344 13.57 13.67 -2.41
CA LEU A 344 14.35 13.68 -3.64
C LEU A 344 13.42 13.92 -4.83
N SER A 345 13.81 14.74 -5.81
CA SER A 345 12.97 14.93 -7.00
C SER A 345 13.09 13.73 -7.94
N MET A 346 11.96 13.32 -8.55
CA MET A 346 11.96 12.23 -9.53
C MET A 346 12.77 12.60 -10.78
N GLU A 347 12.81 13.88 -11.17
CA GLU A 347 13.68 14.36 -12.25
C GLU A 347 15.17 14.08 -11.96
N MET A 348 15.60 14.27 -10.71
CA MET A 348 16.97 13.96 -10.31
C MET A 348 17.24 12.45 -10.38
N ILE A 349 16.28 11.60 -10.00
CA ILE A 349 16.39 10.14 -10.13
C ILE A 349 16.51 9.75 -11.60
N THR A 350 15.67 10.29 -12.49
CA THR A 350 15.73 10.03 -13.93
C THR A 350 17.07 10.51 -14.52
N ARG A 351 17.62 11.63 -14.04
CA ARG A 351 18.94 12.11 -14.48
C ARG A 351 20.07 11.20 -14.02
N LEU A 352 20.04 10.74 -12.77
CA LEU A 352 21.05 9.81 -12.24
C LEU A 352 20.97 8.43 -12.90
N SER A 353 19.77 7.96 -13.23
CA SER A 353 19.57 6.67 -13.86
C SER A 353 19.97 6.63 -15.33
N ARG A 354 19.85 7.76 -16.06
CA ARG A 354 20.33 7.87 -17.44
C ARG A 354 21.83 8.10 -17.54
N GLY A 355 22.46 8.55 -16.46
CA GLY A 355 23.85 8.97 -16.46
C GLY A 355 24.06 10.29 -17.22
N THR A 356 25.28 10.82 -17.12
CA THR A 356 25.72 12.01 -17.87
C THR A 356 27.01 11.67 -18.59
N SER A 357 27.49 12.52 -19.51
CA SER A 357 28.77 12.30 -20.20
C SER A 357 29.96 12.10 -19.23
N GLU A 358 29.86 12.60 -18.00
CA GLU A 358 30.91 12.54 -16.98
C GLU A 358 30.67 11.49 -15.88
N ARG A 359 29.46 10.93 -15.78
CA ARG A 359 29.10 9.95 -14.73
C ARG A 359 28.30 8.79 -15.31
N THR A 360 28.73 7.57 -14.99
CA THR A 360 28.02 6.34 -15.33
C THR A 360 26.61 6.35 -14.75
N ALA A 361 25.67 5.79 -15.52
CA ALA A 361 24.29 5.55 -15.08
C ALA A 361 24.29 4.73 -13.78
N MET A 362 23.47 5.15 -12.81
CA MET A 362 23.26 4.42 -11.56
C MET A 362 21.94 3.66 -11.61
N SER A 363 21.91 2.45 -11.03
CA SER A 363 20.65 1.74 -10.84
C SER A 363 19.78 2.43 -9.79
N LEU A 364 18.46 2.24 -9.83
CA LEU A 364 17.57 2.80 -8.82
C LEU A 364 17.95 2.32 -7.41
N THR A 365 18.31 1.05 -7.26
CA THR A 365 18.72 0.47 -5.98
C THR A 365 19.94 1.19 -5.40
N GLU A 366 20.93 1.54 -6.23
CA GLU A 366 22.09 2.34 -5.78
C GLU A 366 21.72 3.78 -5.46
N ILE A 367 20.80 4.39 -6.23
CA ILE A 367 20.30 5.74 -5.94
C ILE A 367 19.61 5.76 -4.57
N LEU A 368 18.81 4.74 -4.25
CA LEU A 368 18.17 4.60 -2.94
C LEU A 368 19.20 4.36 -1.82
N ASP A 369 20.24 3.57 -2.06
CA ASP A 369 21.33 3.34 -1.10
C ASP A 369 22.01 4.66 -0.71
N GLU A 370 22.36 5.49 -1.70
CA GLU A 370 23.00 6.78 -1.46
C GLU A 370 22.04 7.78 -0.81
N PHE A 371 20.78 7.81 -1.25
CA PHE A 371 19.77 8.67 -0.66
C PHE A 371 19.48 8.30 0.81
N GLY A 372 19.42 7.01 1.13
CA GLY A 372 19.29 6.49 2.50
C GLY A 372 20.43 6.98 3.39
N LYS A 373 21.69 6.85 2.95
CA LYS A 373 22.87 7.33 3.69
C LYS A 373 22.84 8.84 3.92
N LEU A 374 22.56 9.63 2.88
CA LEU A 374 22.57 11.09 2.95
C LEU A 374 21.46 11.65 3.83
N SER A 375 20.27 11.06 3.74
CA SER A 375 19.13 11.50 4.56
C SER A 375 19.26 11.11 6.04
N MET A 376 20.10 10.12 6.40
CA MET A 376 20.44 9.85 7.81
C MET A 376 21.47 10.83 8.39
N GLN A 377 22.16 11.62 7.56
CA GLN A 377 23.21 12.56 8.00
C GLN A 377 22.66 13.94 8.44
N SER A 378 21.37 14.08 8.73
CA SER A 378 20.82 15.33 9.29
C SER A 378 19.54 15.11 10.10
N PRO A 379 19.44 15.69 11.30
CA PRO A 379 18.85 17.00 11.49
C PRO A 379 19.91 18.04 11.12
N ILE A 380 19.60 18.90 10.14
CA ILE A 380 20.45 20.06 9.85
C ILE A 380 20.39 20.94 11.09
N ASP A 381 21.41 20.83 11.94
CA ASP A 381 21.77 21.83 12.92
C ASP A 381 22.14 23.08 12.10
N THR A 382 21.14 23.92 11.82
CA THR A 382 21.26 25.17 11.06
C THR A 382 21.95 26.26 11.89
N SER A 383 22.71 25.89 12.91
CA SER A 383 23.72 26.76 13.50
C SER A 383 25.01 26.61 12.68
N PRO A 384 25.37 27.57 11.82
CA PRO A 384 26.72 27.56 11.27
C PRO A 384 27.69 27.70 12.45
N LYS A 385 28.41 26.63 12.75
CA LYS A 385 29.63 26.71 13.57
C LYS A 385 30.66 27.48 12.76
N TYR A 386 30.56 28.79 12.79
CA TYR A 386 31.66 29.66 12.40
C TYR A 386 32.74 29.49 13.45
N GLU A 387 33.85 28.86 13.08
CA GLU A 387 35.01 28.71 13.97
C GLU A 387 35.69 30.06 14.29
N ASP A 388 35.34 31.12 13.55
CA ASP A 388 35.79 32.50 13.81
C ASP A 388 34.67 33.38 14.38
N ALA A 389 34.89 33.87 15.61
CA ALA A 389 33.95 34.71 16.35
C ALA A 389 33.59 36.02 15.61
N GLU A 390 34.51 36.56 14.81
CA GLU A 390 34.27 37.77 14.00
C GLU A 390 33.26 37.53 12.87
N VAL A 391 33.28 36.34 12.24
CA VAL A 391 32.37 36.01 11.13
C VAL A 391 30.95 35.77 11.66
N ALA A 392 30.82 35.18 12.86
CA ALA A 392 29.55 35.02 13.54
C ALA A 392 28.91 36.37 13.92
N GLU A 393 29.71 37.35 14.35
CA GLU A 393 29.21 38.68 14.69
C GLU A 393 28.81 39.49 13.45
N ALA A 394 29.57 39.37 12.36
CA ALA A 394 29.23 39.97 11.07
C ALA A 394 27.93 39.40 10.47
N ALA A 395 27.72 38.09 10.58
CA ALA A 395 26.48 37.43 10.16
C ALA A 395 25.28 37.91 10.99
N ARG A 396 25.41 38.03 12.32
CA ARG A 396 24.37 38.57 13.20
C ARG A 396 23.97 40.00 12.82
N ARG A 397 24.95 40.89 12.61
CA ARG A 397 24.67 42.29 12.19
C ARG A 397 23.99 42.36 10.82
N LYS A 398 24.33 41.44 9.91
CA LYS A 398 23.67 41.36 8.60
C LYS A 398 22.21 40.92 8.71
N TYR A 399 21.92 39.96 9.58
CA TYR A 399 20.55 39.51 9.85
C TYR A 399 19.70 40.57 10.56
N GLU A 400 20.28 41.32 11.51
CA GLU A 400 19.57 42.42 12.16
C GLU A 400 19.24 43.56 11.19
N ARG A 401 20.15 43.89 10.26
CA ARG A 401 19.86 44.86 9.19
C ARG A 401 18.73 44.41 8.26
N LEU A 402 18.73 43.12 7.88
CA LEU A 402 17.65 42.57 7.04
C LEU A 402 16.30 42.57 7.76
N ARG A 403 16.30 42.35 9.08
CA ARG A 403 15.09 42.44 9.89
C ARG A 403 14.56 43.88 10.00
N ALA A 404 15.45 44.86 10.24
CA ALA A 404 15.07 46.27 10.29
C ALA A 404 14.50 46.77 8.94
N MET A 405 15.11 46.39 7.82
CA MET A 405 14.59 46.72 6.49
C MET A 405 13.20 46.08 6.23
N ARG A 406 12.93 44.89 6.77
CA ARG A 406 11.63 44.24 6.62
C ARG A 406 10.53 44.92 7.46
N GLU A 407 10.88 45.44 8.62
CA GLU A 407 9.94 46.19 9.47
C GLU A 407 9.64 47.60 8.93
N GLU A 408 10.59 48.25 8.25
CA GLU A 408 10.35 49.53 7.56
C GLU A 408 9.39 49.35 6.37
N VAL A 409 9.59 48.31 5.55
CA VAL A 409 8.69 48.01 4.41
C VAL A 409 7.27 47.70 4.88
N SER A 410 7.09 47.09 6.05
CA SER A 410 5.77 46.81 6.62
C SER A 410 5.02 48.06 7.11
N ARG A 411 5.71 49.17 7.38
CA ARG A 411 5.08 50.42 7.86
C ARG A 411 4.56 51.28 6.72
N ASP A 412 5.18 51.22 5.55
CA ASP A 412 4.75 51.99 4.38
C ASP A 412 3.45 51.43 3.75
N ASP A 413 3.17 50.14 3.92
CA ASP A 413 1.94 49.50 3.43
C ASP A 413 0.69 49.85 4.28
N GLU A 414 0.84 50.27 5.55
CA GLU A 414 -0.30 50.64 6.40
C GLU A 414 -0.87 52.04 6.12
N ILE A 415 -0.15 52.90 5.38
CA ILE A 415 -0.56 54.30 5.12
C ILE A 415 -1.44 54.41 3.85
N SER A 416 -1.53 53.37 3.02
CA SER A 416 -2.22 53.41 1.72
C SER A 416 -3.52 52.60 1.64
N MET A 417 -4.42 52.75 2.62
CA MET A 417 -5.81 52.26 2.52
C MET A 417 -6.80 53.43 2.56
N PRO A 418 -7.47 53.80 1.45
CA PRO A 418 -8.46 54.87 1.45
C PRO A 418 -9.74 54.43 2.20
N SER A 419 -10.20 55.30 3.11
CA SER A 419 -11.35 55.05 3.99
C SER A 419 -12.66 54.80 3.21
N MET A 420 -13.35 53.70 3.48
CA MET A 420 -14.73 53.48 3.04
C MET A 420 -15.66 54.53 3.67
N ARG A 421 -16.40 55.27 2.83
CA ARG A 421 -17.62 55.97 3.25
C ARG A 421 -18.83 55.09 2.94
N PRO A 422 -19.85 55.01 3.82
CA PRO A 422 -21.05 54.23 3.58
C PRO A 422 -22.01 55.00 2.66
N LEU A 423 -22.51 54.32 1.63
CA LEU A 423 -23.59 54.82 0.77
C LEU A 423 -24.92 54.73 1.55
N MET A 424 -25.45 55.89 1.91
CA MET A 424 -26.82 56.06 2.41
C MET A 424 -27.81 55.69 1.31
N THR A 425 -28.72 54.76 1.61
CA THR A 425 -29.99 54.57 0.92
C THR A 425 -30.95 55.69 1.31
N GLY A 426 -31.54 56.38 0.34
CA GLY A 426 -32.64 57.31 0.60
C GLY A 426 -33.18 58.01 -0.65
N LEU A 427 -34.50 57.84 -0.84
CA LEU A 427 -35.48 58.68 -1.53
C LEU A 427 -35.79 58.40 -3.01
N ASP A 428 -36.94 57.73 -3.19
CA ASP A 428 -38.15 58.23 -3.84
C ASP A 428 -38.02 58.92 -5.22
N ASP A 429 -38.51 58.23 -6.25
CA ASP A 429 -39.72 58.61 -7.01
C ASP A 429 -40.37 57.37 -7.65
#